data_AF-A0A948HIT9-F1
#
_entry.id   AF-A0A948HIT9-F1
#
_cell.length_a   1.000
_cell.length_b   1.000
_cell.length_c   1.000
_cell.angle_alpha   90.00
_cell.angle_beta   90.00
_cell.angle_gamma   90.00
#
_symmetry.space_group_name_H-M   'P 1'
#
loop_
_entity.id
_entity.type
_entity.pdbx_description
1 polymer ?
#
loop_
_entity_poly.entity_id
_entity_poly.type
_entity_poly.pdbx_seq_one_letter_code
_entity_poly.pdbx_strand_id
1 'polypeptide(L)'
;MRRGFTLIELIVVIAIIAILAAIIAPNAFKAIEKAKISKAAGDMKTIKAAALAYYVDTGKWPLQGVGGVVRGTGAGFLTDDDGNGVQIVGWDGPYLEKWPLNPWGDSSSAYGNQYYWDADCVSDDNGDGIIGEVQAVIFNIPRKSAQTLDERFDNGVLLGVDVGFIYQSLYVSPNPTDDPMTLSWLIYQPACSN
;
A
#
# COMPACT_ATOMS: atom_id res chain seq x y z
N MET A 1 -3.99 -63.19 -3.24
CA MET A 1 -5.29 -62.51 -2.96
C MET A 1 -5.02 -61.03 -2.80
N ARG A 2 -5.52 -60.17 -3.70
CA ARG A 2 -5.42 -58.72 -3.53
C ARG A 2 -6.47 -58.31 -2.50
N ARG A 3 -6.06 -57.78 -1.35
CA ARG A 3 -6.97 -57.14 -0.39
C ARG A 3 -7.51 -55.87 -1.05
N GLY A 4 -8.80 -55.84 -1.35
CA GLY A 4 -9.49 -54.65 -1.82
C GLY A 4 -9.79 -53.74 -0.64
N PHE A 5 -9.58 -52.43 -0.81
CA PHE A 5 -10.05 -51.42 0.12
C PHE A 5 -11.58 -51.49 0.22
N THR A 6 -12.12 -51.38 1.44
CA THR A 6 -13.57 -51.31 1.62
C THR A 6 -14.06 -49.88 1.40
N LEU A 7 -15.25 -49.73 0.80
CA LEU A 7 -15.86 -48.40 0.61
C LEU A 7 -16.11 -47.69 1.95
N ILE A 8 -16.38 -48.45 3.01
CA ILE A 8 -16.65 -47.89 4.34
C ILE A 8 -15.38 -47.32 4.99
N GLU A 9 -14.22 -47.94 4.80
CA GLU A 9 -12.94 -47.38 5.26
C GLU A 9 -12.69 -46.01 4.62
N LEU A 10 -12.96 -45.88 3.32
CA LEU A 10 -12.77 -44.60 2.64
C LEU A 10 -13.78 -43.55 3.12
N ILE A 11 -15.03 -43.92 3.37
CA ILE A 11 -16.09 -43.00 3.82
C ILE A 11 -15.78 -42.44 5.23
N VAL A 12 -15.31 -43.27 6.15
CA VAL A 12 -14.95 -42.80 7.50
C VAL A 12 -13.77 -41.85 7.45
N VAL A 13 -12.78 -42.11 6.59
CA VAL A 13 -11.60 -41.25 6.44
C VAL A 13 -11.97 -39.87 5.91
N ILE A 14 -12.76 -39.79 4.83
CA ILE A 14 -13.18 -38.49 4.29
C ILE A 14 -14.08 -37.73 5.26
N ALA A 15 -14.89 -38.43 6.08
CA ALA A 15 -15.71 -37.80 7.10
C ALA A 15 -14.86 -37.13 8.19
N ILE A 16 -13.81 -37.80 8.67
CA ILE A 16 -12.88 -37.23 9.65
C ILE A 16 -12.12 -36.04 9.05
N ILE A 17 -11.63 -36.15 7.81
CA ILE A 17 -10.94 -35.05 7.11
C ILE A 17 -11.86 -33.83 6.97
N ALA A 18 -13.14 -34.04 6.62
CA ALA A 18 -14.11 -32.95 6.50
C ALA A 18 -14.34 -32.20 7.82
N ILE A 19 -14.45 -32.92 8.94
CA ILE A 19 -14.61 -32.32 10.27
C ILE A 19 -13.38 -31.50 10.66
N LEU A 20 -12.18 -32.04 10.45
CA LEU A 20 -10.93 -31.33 10.76
C LEU A 20 -10.76 -30.09 9.86
N ALA A 21 -11.03 -30.21 8.57
CA ALA A 21 -10.97 -29.10 7.62
C ALA A 21 -11.95 -27.97 8.00
N ALA A 22 -13.17 -28.29 8.44
CA ALA A 22 -14.17 -27.32 8.85
C ALA A 22 -13.73 -26.44 10.03
N ILE A 23 -12.98 -27.00 10.98
CA ILE A 23 -12.46 -26.27 12.15
C ILE A 23 -11.27 -25.38 11.75
N ILE A 24 -10.38 -25.88 10.89
CA ILE A 24 -9.13 -25.20 10.54
C ILE A 24 -9.36 -24.05 9.54
N ALA A 25 -10.22 -24.27 8.55
CA ALA A 25 -10.46 -23.31 7.45
C ALA A 25 -10.71 -21.86 7.91
N PRO A 26 -11.64 -21.55 8.83
CA PRO A 26 -11.90 -20.16 9.23
C PRO A 26 -10.70 -19.50 9.94
N ASN A 27 -9.92 -20.27 10.70
CA ASN A 27 -8.71 -19.75 11.35
C ASN A 27 -7.59 -19.49 10.35
N ALA A 28 -7.45 -20.36 9.34
CA ALA A 28 -6.49 -20.15 8.27
C ALA A 28 -6.76 -18.85 7.50
N PHE A 29 -8.02 -18.57 7.13
CA PHE A 29 -8.39 -17.32 6.47
C PHE A 29 -8.09 -16.08 7.30
N LYS A 30 -8.37 -16.10 8.61
CA LYS A 30 -8.02 -15.00 9.52
C LYS A 30 -6.51 -14.78 9.61
N ALA A 31 -5.72 -15.85 9.64
CA ALA A 31 -4.26 -15.77 9.69
C ALA A 31 -3.68 -15.19 8.40
N ILE A 32 -4.20 -15.60 7.24
CA ILE A 32 -3.84 -15.03 5.94
C ILE A 32 -4.15 -13.53 5.91
N GLU A 33 -5.34 -13.13 6.36
CA GLU A 33 -5.73 -11.72 6.37
C GLU A 33 -4.82 -10.87 7.28
N LYS A 34 -4.50 -11.39 8.48
CA LYS A 34 -3.54 -10.74 9.39
C LYS A 34 -2.15 -10.62 8.78
N ALA A 35 -1.71 -11.62 8.01
CA ALA A 35 -0.44 -11.58 7.30
C ALA A 35 -0.44 -10.52 6.18
N LYS A 36 -1.53 -10.40 5.42
CA LYS A 36 -1.71 -9.34 4.40
C LYS A 36 -1.63 -7.95 5.02
N ILE A 37 -2.34 -7.72 6.12
CA ILE A 37 -2.28 -6.46 6.89
C ILE A 37 -0.85 -6.15 7.34
N SER A 38 -0.17 -7.14 7.94
CA SER A 38 1.20 -6.94 8.41
C SER A 38 2.18 -6.65 7.28
N LYS A 39 2.01 -7.31 6.14
CA LYS A 39 2.81 -7.06 4.94
C LYS A 39 2.58 -5.65 4.41
N ALA A 40 1.32 -5.26 4.23
CA ALA A 40 0.99 -3.94 3.71
C ALA A 40 1.52 -2.80 4.61
N ALA A 41 1.45 -2.97 5.93
CA ALA A 41 2.03 -2.00 6.85
C ALA A 41 3.57 -1.89 6.74
N GLY A 42 4.27 -3.00 6.51
CA GLY A 42 5.72 -3.00 6.26
C GLY A 42 6.09 -2.37 4.92
N ASP A 43 5.31 -2.67 3.88
CA ASP A 43 5.50 -2.12 2.53
C ASP A 43 5.32 -0.58 2.56
N MET A 44 4.28 -0.06 3.22
CA MET A 44 4.08 1.39 3.39
C MET A 44 5.22 2.07 4.14
N LYS A 45 5.76 1.45 5.21
CA LYS A 45 6.94 1.97 5.93
C LYS A 45 8.16 2.07 5.04
N THR A 46 8.36 1.07 4.18
CA THR A 46 9.49 1.02 3.24
C THR A 46 9.36 2.14 2.20
N ILE A 47 8.18 2.31 1.62
CA ILE A 47 7.89 3.40 0.66
C ILE A 47 8.10 4.77 1.34
N LYS A 48 7.60 4.97 2.56
CA LYS A 48 7.80 6.21 3.31
C LYS A 48 9.28 6.52 3.55
N ALA A 49 10.05 5.53 4.00
CA ALA A 49 11.48 5.69 4.25
C ALA A 49 12.23 6.07 2.97
N ALA A 50 11.88 5.43 1.84
CA ALA A 50 12.45 5.75 0.55
C ALA A 50 12.11 7.18 0.10
N ALA A 51 10.88 7.64 0.33
CA ALA A 51 10.45 8.98 -0.03
C ALA A 51 11.16 10.05 0.79
N LEU A 52 11.38 9.79 2.08
CA LEU A 52 12.14 10.66 2.96
C LEU A 52 13.62 10.73 2.55
N ALA A 53 14.24 9.61 2.19
CA ALA A 53 15.61 9.59 1.70
C ALA A 53 15.74 10.43 0.42
N TYR A 54 14.84 10.21 -0.55
CA TYR A 54 14.75 11.02 -1.76
C TYR A 54 14.63 12.52 -1.46
N TYR A 55 13.79 12.89 -0.48
CA TYR A 55 13.61 14.29 -0.07
C TYR A 55 14.86 14.89 0.56
N VAL A 56 15.58 14.12 1.38
CA VAL A 56 16.84 14.58 2.00
C VAL A 56 17.89 14.89 0.93
N ASP A 57 17.96 14.08 -0.13
CA ASP A 57 19.00 14.21 -1.15
C ASP A 57 18.66 15.26 -2.21
N THR A 58 17.41 15.31 -2.63
CA THR A 58 16.96 16.17 -3.75
C THR A 58 16.26 17.46 -3.30
N GLY A 59 15.85 17.53 -2.02
CA GLY A 59 15.01 18.61 -1.49
C GLY A 59 13.58 18.62 -2.02
N LYS A 60 13.18 17.62 -2.82
CA LYS A 60 11.88 17.52 -3.49
C LYS A 60 11.23 16.19 -3.14
N TRP A 61 9.91 16.10 -3.23
CA TRP A 61 9.23 14.80 -3.18
C TRP A 61 9.27 14.15 -4.57
N PRO A 62 9.31 12.82 -4.64
CA PRO A 62 9.29 12.13 -5.92
C PRO A 62 7.91 12.34 -6.56
N LEU A 63 7.85 13.18 -7.60
CA LEU A 63 6.62 13.44 -8.35
C LEU A 63 6.20 12.21 -9.15
N GLN A 64 4.91 12.12 -9.45
CA GLN A 64 4.44 11.19 -10.47
C GLN A 64 5.00 11.65 -11.82
N GLY A 65 5.71 10.77 -12.55
CA GLY A 65 6.17 11.09 -13.90
C GLY A 65 5.00 11.51 -14.79
N VAL A 66 5.18 12.54 -15.62
CA VAL A 66 4.10 13.11 -16.45
C VAL A 66 3.82 12.15 -17.60
N GLY A 67 2.92 11.21 -17.33
CA GLY A 67 2.53 10.18 -18.29
C GLY A 67 1.25 9.46 -17.93
N GLY A 68 0.47 9.98 -16.97
CA GLY A 68 -0.84 9.45 -16.58
C GLY A 68 -0.78 7.99 -16.21
N VAL A 69 -0.71 7.69 -14.90
CA VAL A 69 -0.81 6.31 -14.41
C VAL A 69 0.35 5.44 -14.91
N VAL A 70 1.60 5.83 -14.63
CA VAL A 70 2.61 4.77 -14.47
C VAL A 70 2.38 4.11 -13.11
N ARG A 71 1.41 3.21 -13.17
CA ARG A 71 1.13 2.09 -12.29
C ARG A 71 2.40 1.66 -11.53
N GLY A 72 2.56 2.18 -10.32
CA GLY A 72 3.62 1.80 -9.40
C GLY A 72 5.04 2.11 -9.83
N THR A 73 5.32 3.23 -10.52
CA THR A 73 6.71 3.72 -10.65
C THR A 73 6.77 5.23 -10.50
N GLY A 74 6.91 5.73 -9.27
CA GLY A 74 7.60 7.01 -9.11
C GLY A 74 9.02 6.79 -9.60
N ALA A 75 9.34 7.31 -10.79
CA ALA A 75 10.62 7.07 -11.46
C ALA A 75 11.79 7.41 -10.52
N GLY A 76 11.68 8.51 -9.77
CA GLY A 76 12.67 8.95 -8.79
C GLY A 76 13.00 7.96 -7.66
N PHE A 77 12.17 6.94 -7.38
CA PHE A 77 12.50 5.92 -6.38
C PHE A 77 13.48 4.86 -6.88
N LEU A 78 13.45 4.56 -8.18
CA LEU A 78 14.21 3.45 -8.79
C LEU A 78 15.27 3.93 -9.78
N THR A 79 15.05 5.08 -10.42
CA THR A 79 15.93 5.65 -11.43
C THR A 79 16.26 7.10 -11.08
N ASP A 80 17.34 7.60 -11.67
CA ASP A 80 17.82 8.98 -11.53
C ASP A 80 17.04 9.97 -12.43
N ASP A 81 15.91 9.53 -12.99
CA ASP A 81 15.07 10.32 -13.89
C ASP A 81 13.66 10.58 -13.29
N ASP A 82 13.05 11.69 -13.70
CA ASP A 82 11.72 12.13 -13.28
C ASP A 82 10.55 11.42 -14.00
N GLY A 83 10.84 10.40 -14.82
CA GLY A 83 9.87 9.73 -15.70
C GLY A 83 9.64 10.42 -17.04
N ASN A 84 10.19 11.63 -17.25
CA ASN A 84 10.16 12.38 -18.51
C ASN A 84 11.54 12.43 -19.19
N GLY A 85 12.52 11.66 -18.68
CA GLY A 85 13.90 11.68 -19.15
C GLY A 85 14.71 12.89 -18.67
N VAL A 86 14.21 13.62 -17.66
CA VAL A 86 14.97 14.68 -16.98
C VAL A 86 15.68 14.08 -15.78
N GLN A 87 17.00 14.26 -15.71
CA GLN A 87 17.79 13.79 -14.58
C GLN A 87 17.48 14.60 -13.31
N ILE A 88 17.33 13.87 -12.20
CA ILE A 88 17.04 14.43 -10.89
C ILE A 88 18.34 14.89 -10.25
N VAL A 89 18.48 16.21 -10.09
CA VAL A 89 19.65 16.80 -9.44
C VAL A 89 19.70 16.38 -7.97
N GLY A 90 20.85 15.87 -7.53
CA GLY A 90 21.05 15.44 -6.15
C GLY A 90 20.60 14.01 -5.85
N TRP A 91 20.19 13.24 -6.86
CA TRP A 91 19.82 11.84 -6.66
C TRP A 91 21.02 10.97 -6.25
N ASP A 92 20.90 10.24 -5.14
CA ASP A 92 21.89 9.25 -4.63
C ASP A 92 21.27 7.85 -4.46
N GLY A 93 20.15 7.62 -5.16
CA GLY A 93 19.39 6.37 -5.10
C GLY A 93 20.11 5.16 -5.73
N PRO A 94 19.38 4.04 -5.94
CA PRO A 94 17.94 3.91 -5.83
C PRO A 94 17.45 3.81 -4.37
N TYR A 95 16.31 4.43 -4.09
CA TYR A 95 15.70 4.46 -2.75
C TYR A 95 14.79 3.25 -2.48
N LEU A 96 14.42 2.52 -3.55
CA LEU A 96 13.77 1.22 -3.49
C LEU A 96 14.52 0.23 -4.39
N GLU A 97 14.58 -1.05 -3.99
CA GLU A 97 15.07 -2.10 -4.88
C GLU A 97 14.02 -2.45 -5.94
N LYS A 98 12.75 -2.48 -5.52
CA LYS A 98 11.58 -2.71 -6.36
C LYS A 98 10.33 -2.23 -5.65
N TRP A 99 9.28 -1.99 -6.44
CA TRP A 99 7.97 -1.70 -5.88
C TRP A 99 7.36 -2.92 -5.20
N PRO A 100 6.87 -2.78 -3.96
CA PRO A 100 6.11 -3.84 -3.30
C PRO A 100 4.78 -4.09 -4.03
N LEU A 101 4.24 -5.29 -3.83
CA LEU A 101 2.94 -5.68 -4.40
C LEU A 101 1.86 -5.61 -3.34
N ASN A 102 0.75 -4.99 -3.70
CA ASN A 102 -0.45 -4.90 -2.88
C ASN A 102 -1.01 -6.32 -2.61
N PRO A 103 -1.12 -6.75 -1.34
CA PRO A 103 -1.62 -8.09 -0.98
C PRO A 103 -3.09 -8.36 -1.34
N TRP A 104 -3.86 -7.32 -1.64
CA TRP A 104 -5.26 -7.43 -2.08
C TRP A 104 -5.46 -7.06 -3.54
N GLY A 105 -4.44 -6.51 -4.20
CA GLY A 105 -4.60 -6.10 -5.58
C GLY A 105 -4.65 -7.31 -6.52
N ASP A 106 -5.36 -7.13 -7.62
CA ASP A 106 -5.49 -8.12 -8.68
C ASP A 106 -5.04 -7.49 -10.00
N SER A 107 -4.45 -8.28 -10.89
CA SER A 107 -3.94 -7.78 -12.18
C SER A 107 -5.04 -7.40 -13.18
N SER A 108 -6.31 -7.64 -12.84
CA SER A 108 -7.49 -7.36 -13.67
C SER A 108 -8.17 -6.02 -13.36
N SER A 109 -7.88 -5.43 -12.21
CA SER A 109 -8.46 -4.18 -11.76
C SER A 109 -7.77 -2.99 -12.43
N ALA A 110 -8.48 -1.86 -12.54
CA ALA A 110 -7.91 -0.62 -13.04
C ALA A 110 -6.64 -0.19 -12.26
N TYR A 111 -6.55 -0.60 -10.99
CA TYR A 111 -5.50 -0.26 -10.04
C TYR A 111 -4.44 -1.35 -9.85
N GLY A 112 -4.62 -2.53 -10.45
CA GLY A 112 -3.64 -3.61 -10.46
C GLY A 112 -3.31 -4.21 -9.09
N ASN A 113 -2.13 -4.81 -8.99
CA ASN A 113 -1.56 -5.40 -7.78
C ASN A 113 -0.48 -4.51 -7.13
N GLN A 114 -0.57 -3.20 -7.31
CA GLN A 114 0.48 -2.26 -6.92
C GLN A 114 0.00 -1.25 -5.87
N TYR A 115 0.98 -0.67 -5.19
CA TYR A 115 0.80 0.56 -4.43
C TYR A 115 0.83 1.73 -5.39
N TYR A 116 0.08 2.76 -5.08
CA TYR A 116 0.07 3.99 -5.85
C TYR A 116 0.74 5.08 -5.04
N TRP A 117 1.57 5.86 -5.72
CA TRP A 117 2.24 7.01 -5.16
C TRP A 117 1.84 8.20 -6.01
N ASP A 118 1.16 9.14 -5.38
CA ASP A 118 0.89 10.44 -5.93
C ASP A 118 1.67 11.49 -5.15
N ALA A 119 2.23 12.44 -5.86
CA ALA A 119 2.78 13.62 -5.25
C ALA A 119 2.34 14.75 -6.14
N ASP A 120 1.16 15.27 -5.83
CA ASP A 120 0.55 16.35 -6.56
C ASP A 120 0.88 17.67 -5.87
N CYS A 121 1.44 18.59 -6.63
CA CYS A 121 1.49 19.99 -6.28
C CYS A 121 0.15 20.61 -6.69
N VAL A 122 -0.92 20.32 -5.94
CA VAL A 122 -2.23 20.89 -6.26
C VAL A 122 -2.19 22.39 -5.93
N SER A 123 -2.89 23.21 -6.73
CA SER A 123 -3.34 24.51 -6.25
C SER A 123 -4.12 24.32 -4.95
N ASP A 124 -4.05 25.28 -4.04
CA ASP A 124 -4.79 25.30 -2.77
C ASP A 124 -6.31 25.45 -3.05
N ASP A 125 -6.90 24.44 -3.67
CA ASP A 125 -8.26 24.44 -4.18
C ASP A 125 -9.28 24.42 -3.04
N ASN A 126 -8.85 24.02 -1.84
CA ASN A 126 -9.64 23.98 -0.62
C ASN A 126 -9.33 25.14 0.37
N GLY A 127 -8.32 25.97 0.10
CA GLY A 127 -8.00 27.19 0.86
C GLY A 127 -7.41 26.91 2.25
N ASP A 128 -6.80 25.74 2.46
CA ASP A 128 -6.20 25.34 3.73
C ASP A 128 -4.72 25.74 3.86
N GLY A 129 -4.16 26.38 2.82
CA GLY A 129 -2.78 26.83 2.77
C GLY A 129 -1.78 25.71 2.46
N ILE A 130 -2.25 24.53 2.05
CA ILE A 130 -1.41 23.38 1.72
C ILE A 130 -1.39 23.19 0.20
N ILE A 131 -0.23 23.43 -0.41
CA ILE A 131 -0.06 23.42 -1.87
C ILE A 131 0.71 22.19 -2.39
N GLY A 132 0.92 21.20 -1.53
CA GLY A 132 1.58 19.95 -1.88
C GLY A 132 1.07 18.79 -1.06
N GLU A 133 0.44 17.85 -1.75
CA GLU A 133 -0.11 16.64 -1.16
C GLU A 133 0.64 15.43 -1.71
N VAL A 134 1.31 14.70 -0.82
CA VAL A 134 1.91 13.40 -1.17
C VAL A 134 1.00 12.30 -0.64
N GLN A 135 0.50 11.46 -1.54
CA GLN A 135 -0.42 10.37 -1.25
C GLN A 135 0.21 9.01 -1.56
N ALA A 136 0.39 8.15 -0.56
CA ALA A 136 0.58 6.72 -0.82
C ALA A 136 -0.75 5.99 -0.67
N VAL A 137 -1.23 5.39 -1.75
CA VAL A 137 -2.58 4.82 -1.85
C VAL A 137 -2.54 3.30 -2.04
N ILE A 138 -3.38 2.60 -1.26
CA ILE A 138 -3.66 1.18 -1.43
C ILE A 138 -5.11 1.03 -1.86
N PHE A 139 -5.32 0.37 -2.99
CA PHE A 139 -6.64 0.01 -3.51
C PHE A 139 -7.02 -1.42 -3.13
N ASN A 140 -8.27 -1.76 -3.37
CA ASN A 140 -8.81 -3.10 -3.24
C ASN A 140 -8.82 -3.68 -1.80
N ILE A 141 -8.85 -2.85 -0.75
CA ILE A 141 -8.72 -3.36 0.62
C ILE A 141 -10.10 -3.72 1.20
N PRO A 142 -10.30 -4.92 1.79
CA PRO A 142 -11.50 -5.24 2.54
C PRO A 142 -11.67 -4.29 3.73
N ARG A 143 -12.92 -3.85 3.99
CA ARG A 143 -13.22 -2.85 5.04
C ARG A 143 -12.61 -3.13 6.41
N LYS A 144 -12.72 -4.37 6.90
CA LYS A 144 -12.17 -4.75 8.21
C LYS A 144 -10.64 -4.61 8.26
N SER A 145 -9.99 -4.86 7.14
CA SER A 145 -8.53 -4.78 7.01
C SER A 145 -8.06 -3.35 6.89
N ALA A 146 -8.81 -2.50 6.18
CA ALA A 146 -8.58 -1.05 6.16
C ALA A 146 -8.69 -0.44 7.57
N GLN A 147 -9.73 -0.80 8.34
CA GLN A 147 -9.89 -0.38 9.74
C GLN A 147 -8.75 -0.87 10.64
N THR A 148 -8.34 -2.13 10.49
CA THR A 148 -7.21 -2.67 11.29
C THR A 148 -5.88 -2.02 10.91
N LEU A 149 -5.69 -1.64 9.64
CA LEU A 149 -4.54 -0.86 9.22
C LEU A 149 -4.58 0.52 9.85
N ASP A 150 -5.71 1.21 9.79
CA ASP A 150 -5.94 2.51 10.42
C ASP A 150 -5.56 2.53 11.90
N GLU A 151 -6.09 1.57 12.67
CA GLU A 151 -5.76 1.39 14.10
C GLU A 151 -4.26 1.11 14.34
N ARG A 152 -3.56 0.47 13.38
CA ARG A 152 -2.10 0.24 13.47
C ARG A 152 -1.28 1.49 13.15
N PHE A 153 -1.88 2.47 12.46
CA PHE A 153 -1.25 3.72 12.06
C PHE A 153 -1.60 4.90 12.98
N ASP A 154 -2.20 4.62 14.15
CA ASP A 154 -2.74 5.59 15.11
C ASP A 154 -1.81 6.79 15.40
N ASN A 155 -2.39 8.00 15.33
CA ASN A 155 -1.79 9.35 15.29
C ASN A 155 -1.07 9.79 14.00
N GLY A 156 -1.12 9.02 12.91
CA GLY A 156 -0.43 9.46 11.69
C GLY A 156 1.08 9.57 11.90
N VAL A 157 1.67 8.74 12.77
CA VAL A 157 3.11 8.76 12.99
C VAL A 157 3.64 7.37 12.71
N LEU A 158 4.09 7.18 11.46
CA LEU A 158 4.68 5.91 11.06
C LEU A 158 6.02 5.60 11.76
N LEU A 159 6.70 6.61 12.27
CA LEU A 159 7.85 6.61 13.20
C LEU A 159 7.95 8.05 13.73
N GLY A 160 8.33 8.25 15.00
CA GLY A 160 8.44 9.55 15.69
C GLY A 160 9.49 10.51 15.12
N VAL A 161 9.40 10.81 13.84
CA VAL A 161 10.18 11.83 13.15
C VAL A 161 9.25 13.02 12.94
N ASP A 162 9.30 13.94 13.90
CA ASP A 162 8.67 15.24 13.81
C ASP A 162 9.50 16.11 12.86
N VAL A 163 9.07 16.20 11.59
CA VAL A 163 9.68 17.07 10.56
C VAL A 163 9.01 18.44 10.51
N GLY A 164 8.36 18.86 11.60
CA GLY A 164 8.01 20.26 11.89
C GLY A 164 6.79 20.83 11.16
N PHE A 165 6.37 20.26 10.02
CA PHE A 165 5.24 20.80 9.23
C PHE A 165 4.42 19.73 8.48
N ILE A 166 4.57 18.44 8.82
CA ILE A 166 3.89 17.34 8.15
C ILE A 166 2.72 16.85 9.00
N TYR A 167 1.51 17.14 8.54
CA TYR A 167 0.32 16.42 9.00
C TYR A 167 0.22 15.11 8.22
N GLN A 168 -0.10 14.02 8.92
CA GLN A 168 -0.31 12.71 8.33
C GLN A 168 -1.72 12.26 8.68
N SER A 169 -2.53 11.99 7.67
CA SER A 169 -3.87 11.42 7.84
C SER A 169 -4.04 10.20 6.97
N LEU A 170 -4.87 9.27 7.45
CA LEU A 170 -5.28 8.10 6.72
C LEU A 170 -6.73 8.30 6.29
N TYR A 171 -6.99 8.32 4.98
CA TYR A 171 -8.36 8.44 4.48
C TYR A 171 -8.86 7.09 3.99
N VAL A 172 -9.98 6.66 4.57
CA VAL A 172 -10.76 5.50 4.14
C VAL A 172 -12.02 6.04 3.45
N SER A 173 -12.32 5.61 2.22
CA SER A 173 -13.51 6.08 1.50
C SER A 173 -14.77 6.00 2.39
N PRO A 174 -15.49 7.12 2.59
CA PRO A 174 -16.63 7.17 3.50
C PRO A 174 -17.87 6.46 2.93
N ASN A 175 -17.89 6.14 1.64
CA ASN A 175 -19.03 5.52 1.00
C ASN A 175 -19.15 4.04 1.40
N PRO A 176 -20.24 3.61 2.08
CA PRO A 176 -20.41 2.24 2.54
C PRO A 176 -20.60 1.21 1.39
N THR A 177 -20.84 1.66 0.16
CA THR A 177 -20.99 0.79 -1.02
C THR A 177 -19.70 0.58 -1.82
N ASP A 178 -18.63 1.33 -1.53
CA ASP A 178 -17.34 1.18 -2.20
C ASP A 178 -16.58 0.02 -1.56
N ASP A 179 -17.03 -1.21 -1.86
CA ASP A 179 -16.18 -2.39 -1.75
C ASP A 179 -15.61 -2.62 -3.17
N PRO A 180 -14.32 -2.37 -3.39
CA PRO A 180 -13.29 -2.31 -2.35
C PRO A 180 -12.84 -0.91 -1.91
N MET A 181 -12.32 -0.83 -0.68
CA MET A 181 -11.90 0.43 -0.07
C MET A 181 -10.52 0.89 -0.54
N THR A 182 -10.33 2.20 -0.49
CA THR A 182 -9.06 2.88 -0.71
C THR A 182 -8.52 3.41 0.62
N LEU A 183 -7.21 3.26 0.82
CA LEU A 183 -6.48 3.79 1.97
C LEU A 183 -5.39 4.73 1.47
N SER A 184 -5.46 6.02 1.75
CA SER A 184 -4.43 6.99 1.37
C SER A 184 -3.68 7.53 2.58
N TRP A 185 -2.36 7.59 2.48
CA TRP A 185 -1.46 8.21 3.44
C TRP A 185 -1.05 9.59 2.92
N LEU A 186 -1.43 10.65 3.64
CA LEU A 186 -1.22 12.03 3.21
C LEU A 186 0.02 12.62 3.90
N ILE A 187 0.87 13.31 3.15
CA ILE A 187 1.87 14.26 3.67
C ILE A 187 1.47 15.64 3.19
N TYR A 188 1.30 16.56 4.13
CA TYR A 188 1.03 17.96 3.84
C TYR A 188 2.33 18.79 3.93
N GLN A 189 2.58 19.66 2.94
CA GLN A 189 3.72 20.59 2.96
C GLN A 189 3.29 22.04 2.63
N PRO A 190 3.87 23.06 3.28
CA PRO A 190 3.45 24.45 3.13
C PRO A 190 3.88 25.09 1.79
N ALA A 191 4.83 24.49 1.04
CA ALA A 191 5.24 24.99 -0.26
C ALA A 191 5.74 23.88 -1.19
N CYS A 192 5.17 23.79 -2.39
CA CYS A 192 5.79 23.08 -3.50
C CYS A 192 6.80 24.00 -4.18
N SER A 193 8.08 23.60 -4.23
CA SER A 193 9.06 24.32 -5.03
C SER A 193 8.75 24.11 -6.52
N ASN A 194 8.49 25.20 -7.25
CA ASN A 194 8.47 25.22 -8.72
C ASN A 194 9.78 24.66 -9.32
#